data_AF-A0A5C6EV51-F1
#
_entry.id   AF-A0A5C6EV51-F1
#
_cell.length_a   1.000
_cell.length_b   1.000
_cell.length_c   1.000
_cell.angle_alpha   90.00
_cell.angle_beta   90.00
_cell.angle_gamma   90.00
#
_symmetry.space_group_name_H-M   'P 1'
#
loop_
_entity.id
_entity.type
_entity.pdbx_description
1 polymer ?
#
loop_
_entity_poly.entity_id
_entity_poly.type
_entity_poly.pdbx_seq_one_letter_code
_entity_poly.pdbx_strand_id
1 'polypeptide(L)'
;MVMKNIFSLTVVFSPILCLLLLKPTYAVSLELSAEQIKEAIEYGQKNRNMEIALFSKPWTICKEKGIGAATLFTPFHNIAYKARKFAVERREFTQHDIVQAAEIGDAFTFSVTVYGDEYNFCANYTAKLYYKDDVIQPEFEFAPEIAEASEFWPDPPSHAARLVFKFPTKDIDLNALIMLAVVAPGGEETVFDFPLSKIK
;
A
#
# COMPACT_ATOMS: atom_id res chain seq x y z
N MET A 1 -7.43 -68.99 27.28
CA MET A 1 -8.27 -67.84 27.67
C MET A 1 -7.37 -66.72 28.18
N VAL A 2 -6.96 -65.80 27.30
CA VAL A 2 -6.27 -64.56 27.68
C VAL A 2 -6.79 -63.48 26.73
N MET A 3 -7.56 -62.54 27.28
CA MET A 3 -8.20 -61.46 26.54
C MET A 3 -7.28 -60.24 26.57
N LYS A 4 -6.84 -59.77 25.40
CA LYS A 4 -5.94 -58.63 25.24
C LYS A 4 -6.80 -57.37 25.12
N ASN A 5 -6.88 -56.57 26.18
CA ASN A 5 -7.53 -55.25 26.14
C ASN A 5 -6.63 -54.27 25.39
N ILE A 6 -7.09 -53.83 24.22
CA ILE A 6 -6.48 -52.72 23.47
C ILE A 6 -7.17 -51.44 23.94
N PHE A 7 -6.44 -50.61 24.70
CA PHE A 7 -6.85 -49.25 25.03
C PHE A 7 -6.83 -48.40 23.76
N SER A 8 -8.00 -47.93 23.32
CA SER A 8 -8.08 -46.86 22.32
C SER A 8 -7.82 -45.53 23.01
N LEU A 9 -6.64 -44.95 22.77
CA LEU A 9 -6.30 -43.60 23.19
C LEU A 9 -6.81 -42.62 22.12
N THR A 10 -8.04 -42.14 22.26
CA THR A 10 -8.55 -41.03 21.44
C THR A 10 -7.84 -39.75 21.86
N VAL A 11 -6.88 -39.31 21.05
CA VAL A 11 -6.25 -38.00 21.14
C VAL A 11 -7.30 -36.95 20.80
N VAL A 12 -7.84 -36.30 21.82
CA VAL A 12 -8.70 -35.11 21.65
C VAL A 12 -7.78 -33.96 21.21
N PHE A 13 -7.70 -33.74 19.90
CA PHE A 13 -6.99 -32.61 19.33
C PHE A 13 -7.73 -31.33 19.72
N SER A 14 -7.22 -30.60 20.71
CA SER A 14 -7.86 -29.39 21.24
C SER A 14 -7.87 -28.30 20.16
N PRO A 15 -9.04 -27.75 19.76
CA PRO A 15 -9.12 -26.68 18.77
C PRO A 15 -8.45 -25.37 19.24
N ILE A 16 -8.13 -25.26 20.52
CA ILE A 16 -7.43 -24.12 21.13
C ILE A 16 -5.98 -24.02 20.61
N LEU A 17 -5.33 -25.15 20.28
CA LEU A 17 -3.95 -25.14 19.79
C LEU A 17 -3.84 -24.61 18.36
N CYS A 18 -4.89 -24.75 17.54
CA CYS A 18 -4.92 -24.20 16.18
C CYS A 18 -5.06 -22.66 16.16
N LEU A 19 -5.72 -22.06 17.17
CA LEU A 19 -5.91 -20.61 17.24
C LEU A 19 -4.59 -19.86 17.55
N LEU A 20 -3.64 -20.50 18.23
CA LEU A 20 -2.33 -19.90 18.56
C LEU A 20 -1.35 -19.85 17.38
N LEU A 21 -1.68 -20.50 16.26
CA LEU A 21 -0.89 -20.48 15.01
C LEU A 21 -1.42 -19.47 13.99
N LEU A 22 -2.49 -18.74 14.31
CA LEU A 22 -3.01 -17.69 13.44
C LEU A 22 -2.01 -16.53 13.42
N LYS A 23 -1.29 -16.40 12.31
CA LYS A 23 -0.55 -15.18 12.03
C LYS A 23 -1.54 -14.02 11.92
N PRO A 24 -1.18 -12.81 12.39
CA PRO A 24 -2.00 -11.63 12.13
C PRO A 24 -2.22 -11.53 10.62
N THR A 25 -3.49 -11.62 10.22
CA THR A 25 -3.89 -11.41 8.84
C THR A 25 -3.95 -9.90 8.67
N TYR A 26 -3.14 -9.39 7.75
CA TYR A 26 -3.19 -7.98 7.40
C TYR A 26 -4.27 -7.82 6.34
N ALA A 27 -5.10 -6.81 6.46
CA ALA A 27 -6.03 -6.40 5.43
C ALA A 27 -5.98 -4.89 5.41
N VAL A 28 -6.17 -4.28 4.25
CA VAL A 28 -6.40 -2.85 4.20
C VAL A 28 -7.66 -2.58 5.01
N SER A 29 -7.49 -1.94 6.16
CA SER A 29 -8.60 -1.55 7.00
C SER A 29 -8.81 -0.06 6.86
N LEU A 30 -9.99 0.34 6.40
CA LEU A 30 -10.38 1.76 6.35
C LEU A 30 -10.60 2.32 7.77
N GLU A 31 -10.93 1.45 8.72
CA GLU A 31 -11.06 1.78 10.14
C GLU A 31 -10.00 1.01 10.95
N LEU A 32 -9.15 1.71 11.69
CA LEU A 32 -8.08 1.08 12.48
C LEU A 32 -8.48 0.90 13.94
N SER A 33 -8.07 -0.22 14.54
CA SER A 33 -8.14 -0.40 16.00
C SER A 33 -7.15 0.53 16.72
N ALA A 34 -7.35 0.76 18.01
CA ALA A 34 -6.44 1.55 18.83
C ALA A 34 -5.01 0.95 18.84
N GLU A 35 -4.90 -0.37 18.84
CA GLU A 35 -3.63 -1.09 18.76
C GLU A 35 -2.95 -0.87 17.41
N GLN A 36 -3.69 -0.90 16.30
CA GLN A 36 -3.16 -0.64 14.96
C GLN A 36 -2.70 0.81 14.80
N ILE A 37 -3.44 1.77 15.37
CA ILE A 37 -3.03 3.18 15.41
C ILE A 37 -1.72 3.33 16.19
N LYS A 38 -1.62 2.72 17.37
CA LYS A 38 -0.39 2.73 18.17
C LYS A 38 0.78 2.11 17.40
N GLU A 39 0.55 0.98 16.73
CA GLU A 39 1.56 0.31 15.90
C GLU A 39 2.04 1.23 14.76
N ALA A 40 1.13 1.90 14.06
CA ALA A 40 1.47 2.84 12.99
C ALA A 40 2.33 4.00 13.50
N ILE A 41 1.97 4.58 14.66
CA ILE A 41 2.74 5.65 15.30
C ILE A 41 4.15 5.17 15.64
N GLU A 42 4.26 4.01 16.30
CA GLU A 42 5.55 3.44 16.68
C GLU A 42 6.41 3.14 15.45
N TYR A 43 5.81 2.58 14.40
CA TYR A 43 6.50 2.33 13.13
C TYR A 43 7.05 3.64 12.54
N GLY A 44 6.22 4.69 12.48
CA GLY A 44 6.61 6.01 12.01
C GLY A 44 7.79 6.60 12.78
N GLN A 45 7.69 6.62 14.11
CA GLN A 45 8.69 7.22 14.99
C GLN A 45 10.03 6.44 14.98
N LYS A 46 9.98 5.10 15.00
CA LYS A 46 11.18 4.25 14.97
C LYS A 46 11.95 4.40 13.66
N ASN A 47 11.24 4.60 12.56
CA ASN A 47 11.83 4.70 11.22
C ASN A 47 12.01 6.16 10.72
N ARG A 48 12.09 7.15 11.63
CA ARG A 48 12.18 8.58 11.28
C ARG A 48 13.34 8.96 10.34
N ASN A 49 14.46 8.24 10.43
CA ASN A 49 15.66 8.49 9.62
C ASN A 49 15.76 7.56 8.40
N MET A 50 14.77 6.68 8.19
CA MET A 50 14.77 5.76 7.05
C MET A 50 14.42 6.53 5.77
N GLU A 51 15.09 6.20 4.66
CA GLU A 51 14.74 6.72 3.33
C GLU A 51 13.27 6.44 3.00
N ILE A 52 12.60 7.41 2.36
CA ILE A 52 11.14 7.34 2.18
C ILE A 52 10.70 6.13 1.32
N ALA A 53 11.52 5.75 0.34
CA ALA A 53 11.29 4.58 -0.50
C ALA A 53 11.35 3.28 0.31
N LEU A 54 12.29 3.18 1.25
CA LEU A 54 12.41 2.02 2.15
C LEU A 54 11.30 2.02 3.20
N PHE A 55 10.95 3.20 3.73
CA PHE A 55 9.87 3.37 4.69
C PHE A 55 8.53 2.91 4.11
N SER A 56 8.23 3.31 2.88
CA SER A 56 6.95 2.99 2.22
C SER A 56 6.95 1.62 1.52
N LYS A 57 8.05 0.85 1.61
CA LYS A 57 8.20 -0.43 0.92
C LYS A 57 7.07 -1.43 1.20
N PRO A 58 6.54 -1.58 2.44
CA PRO A 58 5.42 -2.50 2.69
C PRO A 58 4.14 -2.18 1.92
N TRP A 59 3.99 -0.95 1.44
CA TRP A 59 2.83 -0.45 0.71
C TRP A 59 3.12 -0.23 -0.78
N THR A 60 4.34 -0.52 -1.22
CA THR A 60 4.82 -0.21 -2.57
C THR A 60 5.04 -1.47 -3.38
N ILE A 61 4.44 -1.53 -4.56
CA ILE A 61 4.75 -2.51 -5.60
C ILE A 61 5.75 -1.86 -6.55
N CYS A 62 6.96 -2.38 -6.59
CA CYS A 62 8.01 -1.92 -7.52
C CYS A 62 8.08 -2.85 -8.73
N LYS A 63 8.16 -2.27 -9.92
CA LYS A 63 8.63 -2.97 -11.11
C LYS A 63 10.15 -2.94 -11.16
N GLU A 64 10.70 -3.44 -12.26
CA GLU A 64 12.13 -3.31 -12.53
C GLU A 64 12.55 -1.83 -12.52
N LYS A 65 13.83 -1.61 -12.25
CA LYS A 65 14.39 -0.28 -12.12
C LYS A 65 14.14 0.52 -13.41
N GLY A 66 13.63 1.74 -13.29
CA GLY A 66 13.30 2.59 -14.45
C GLY A 66 11.96 2.27 -15.13
N ILE A 67 11.20 1.27 -14.69
CA ILE A 67 9.83 1.03 -15.19
C ILE A 67 8.82 1.82 -14.36
N GLY A 68 8.84 1.65 -13.04
CA GLY A 68 7.94 2.37 -12.15
C GLY A 68 7.68 1.69 -10.82
N ALA A 69 7.00 2.41 -9.94
CA ALA A 69 6.57 1.91 -8.64
C ALA A 69 5.24 2.54 -8.27
N ALA A 70 4.37 1.79 -7.58
CA ALA A 70 3.09 2.29 -7.10
C ALA A 70 2.95 2.02 -5.60
N THR A 71 2.63 3.06 -4.82
CA THR A 71 2.35 2.97 -3.39
C THR A 71 0.87 3.16 -3.13
N LEU A 72 0.24 2.25 -2.38
CA LEU A 72 -1.14 2.43 -1.88
C LEU A 72 -1.12 3.11 -0.52
N PHE A 73 -1.81 4.23 -0.38
CA PHE A 73 -1.90 4.95 0.89
C PHE A 73 -3.10 4.44 1.68
N THR A 74 -2.82 3.72 2.75
CA THR A 74 -3.82 3.22 3.71
C THR A 74 -3.89 4.16 4.93
N PRO A 75 -4.92 4.05 5.79
CA PRO A 75 -4.95 4.81 7.03
C PRO A 75 -3.73 4.51 7.90
N PHE A 76 -3.27 3.25 7.94
CA PHE A 76 -2.08 2.86 8.69
C PHE A 76 -0.84 3.57 8.14
N HIS A 77 -0.63 3.51 6.82
CA HIS A 77 0.49 4.18 6.16
C HIS A 77 0.48 5.69 6.43
N ASN A 78 -0.68 6.34 6.34
CA ASN A 78 -0.78 7.78 6.56
C ASN A 78 -0.46 8.18 8.00
N ILE A 79 -1.00 7.47 9.00
CA ILE A 79 -0.66 7.69 10.41
C ILE A 79 0.84 7.49 10.62
N ALA A 80 1.40 6.40 10.09
CA ALA A 80 2.82 6.11 10.22
C ALA A 80 3.70 7.18 9.56
N TYR A 81 3.35 7.62 8.36
CA TYR A 81 4.07 8.66 7.63
C TYR A 81 4.00 10.02 8.35
N LYS A 82 2.84 10.39 8.89
CA LYS A 82 2.69 11.62 9.68
C LYS A 82 3.45 11.55 11.00
N ALA A 83 3.36 10.45 11.73
CA ALA A 83 4.14 10.23 12.95
C ALA A 83 5.65 10.30 12.68
N ARG A 84 6.11 9.74 11.55
CA ARG A 84 7.51 9.88 11.07
C ARG A 84 7.88 11.35 10.89
N LYS A 85 7.07 12.11 10.15
CA LYS A 85 7.31 13.54 9.88
C LYS A 85 7.41 14.36 11.18
N PHE A 86 6.47 14.17 12.10
CA PHE A 86 6.48 14.86 13.39
C PHE A 86 7.70 14.49 14.25
N ALA A 87 8.14 13.22 14.21
CA ALA A 87 9.34 12.78 14.91
C ALA A 87 10.62 13.42 14.34
N VAL A 88 10.72 13.60 13.01
CA VAL A 88 11.82 14.35 12.37
C VAL A 88 11.80 15.81 12.78
N GLU A 89 10.62 16.42 12.78
CA GLU A 89 10.40 17.83 13.15
C GLU A 89 10.46 18.10 14.66
N ARG A 90 10.62 17.05 15.49
CA ARG A 90 10.58 17.12 16.97
C ARG A 90 9.31 17.77 17.51
N ARG A 91 8.17 17.49 16.88
CA ARG A 91 6.84 17.96 17.26
C ARG A 91 6.03 16.84 17.92
N GLU A 92 5.10 17.21 18.78
CA GLU A 92 4.14 16.29 19.38
C GLU A 92 3.09 15.88 18.34
N PHE A 93 2.85 14.57 18.20
CA PHE A 93 1.83 14.01 17.31
C PHE A 93 0.55 13.78 18.12
N THR A 94 -0.42 14.68 17.96
CA THR A 94 -1.61 14.76 18.82
C THR A 94 -2.76 13.87 18.34
N GLN A 95 -3.79 13.71 19.18
CA GLN A 95 -5.00 12.99 18.79
C GLN A 95 -5.70 13.62 17.57
N HIS A 96 -5.65 14.94 17.43
CA HIS A 96 -6.21 15.62 16.25
C HIS A 96 -5.45 15.22 14.97
N ASP A 97 -4.11 15.17 15.05
CA ASP A 97 -3.28 14.77 13.91
C ASP A 97 -3.50 13.30 13.53
N ILE A 98 -3.75 12.42 14.51
CA ILE A 98 -4.09 11.01 14.27
C ILE A 98 -5.39 10.89 13.50
N VAL A 99 -6.45 11.58 13.94
CA VAL A 99 -7.76 11.54 13.28
C VAL A 99 -7.64 12.06 11.84
N GLN A 100 -6.95 13.19 11.66
CA GLN A 100 -6.73 13.75 10.32
C GLN A 100 -5.90 12.82 9.42
N ALA A 101 -4.91 12.11 9.97
CA ALA A 101 -4.10 11.17 9.19
C ALA A 101 -4.86 9.89 8.82
N ALA A 102 -5.76 9.43 9.68
CA ALA A 102 -6.60 8.26 9.42
C ALA A 102 -7.66 8.52 8.34
N GLU A 103 -8.08 9.77 8.19
CA GLU A 103 -9.12 10.17 7.24
C GLU A 103 -8.60 10.12 5.79
N ILE A 104 -8.98 9.06 5.08
CA ILE A 104 -8.68 8.89 3.64
C ILE A 104 -9.92 8.94 2.75
N GLY A 105 -11.11 9.02 3.36
CA GLY A 105 -12.40 8.93 2.67
C GLY A 105 -12.67 7.55 2.09
N ASP A 106 -13.67 7.46 1.21
CA ASP A 106 -14.09 6.21 0.55
C ASP A 106 -13.31 5.93 -0.74
N ALA A 107 -12.00 6.28 -0.75
CA ALA A 107 -11.17 6.17 -1.94
C ALA A 107 -9.79 5.55 -1.68
N PHE A 108 -9.38 4.60 -2.52
CA PHE A 108 -7.99 4.16 -2.60
C PHE A 108 -7.16 5.27 -3.22
N THR A 109 -6.14 5.74 -2.50
CA THR A 109 -5.18 6.70 -3.03
C THR A 109 -3.89 5.99 -3.41
N PHE A 110 -3.53 6.04 -4.70
CA PHE A 110 -2.27 5.53 -5.20
C PHE A 110 -1.34 6.68 -5.55
N SER A 111 -0.07 6.50 -5.22
CA SER A 111 0.99 7.37 -5.70
C SER A 111 1.95 6.56 -6.56
N VAL A 112 2.11 6.97 -7.82
CA VAL A 112 2.83 6.19 -8.84
C VAL A 112 4.03 6.98 -9.32
N THR A 113 5.21 6.37 -9.29
CA THR A 113 6.39 6.87 -10.00
C THR A 113 6.43 6.26 -11.39
N VAL A 114 6.46 7.11 -12.41
CA VAL A 114 6.71 6.76 -13.82
C VAL A 114 8.02 7.42 -14.28
N TYR A 115 8.60 6.88 -15.35
CA TYR A 115 9.87 7.34 -15.90
C TYR A 115 9.74 7.66 -17.39
N GLY A 116 10.56 8.58 -17.88
CA GLY A 116 10.60 8.96 -19.29
C GLY A 116 11.81 9.83 -19.62
N ASP A 117 12.00 10.06 -20.92
CA ASP A 117 13.20 10.73 -21.45
C ASP A 117 13.03 12.25 -21.58
N GLU A 118 11.78 12.72 -21.69
CA GLU A 118 11.44 14.13 -21.85
C GLU A 118 10.89 14.71 -20.55
N TYR A 119 11.23 15.95 -20.18
CA TYR A 119 10.77 16.52 -18.91
C TYR A 119 9.24 16.68 -18.79
N ASN A 120 8.49 16.68 -19.89
CA ASN A 120 7.04 16.79 -19.93
C ASN A 120 6.33 15.46 -20.28
N PHE A 121 7.05 14.33 -20.28
CA PHE A 121 6.52 13.02 -20.71
C PHE A 121 5.28 12.57 -19.94
N CYS A 122 5.15 13.00 -18.68
CA CYS A 122 4.10 12.57 -17.78
C CYS A 122 2.73 13.21 -18.05
N ALA A 123 2.65 14.15 -19.00
CA ALA A 123 1.40 14.69 -19.48
C ALA A 123 0.50 13.58 -20.06
N ASN A 124 -0.78 13.57 -19.68
CA ASN A 124 -1.80 12.64 -20.16
C ASN A 124 -1.61 11.17 -19.77
N TYR A 125 -0.78 10.86 -18.78
CA TYR A 125 -0.90 9.57 -18.10
C TYR A 125 -2.26 9.50 -17.40
N THR A 126 -2.92 8.35 -17.53
CA THR A 126 -4.15 8.03 -16.78
C THR A 126 -3.97 6.71 -16.05
N ALA A 127 -4.99 6.25 -15.34
CA ALA A 127 -4.96 4.97 -14.68
C ALA A 127 -6.33 4.30 -14.70
N LYS A 128 -6.34 2.98 -14.52
CA LYS A 128 -7.53 2.16 -14.32
C LYS A 128 -7.28 1.21 -13.17
N LEU A 129 -8.34 0.80 -12.48
CA LEU A 129 -8.27 -0.24 -11.48
C LEU A 129 -9.09 -1.43 -11.96
N TYR A 130 -8.43 -2.57 -12.16
CA TYR A 130 -9.10 -3.83 -12.47
C TYR A 130 -9.47 -4.54 -11.17
N TYR A 131 -10.73 -4.90 -11.05
CA TYR A 131 -11.25 -5.70 -9.94
C TYR A 131 -12.28 -6.69 -10.45
N LYS A 132 -11.98 -8.00 -10.35
CA LYS A 132 -12.78 -9.06 -10.97
C LYS A 132 -12.96 -8.77 -12.48
N ASP A 133 -14.20 -8.67 -12.95
CA ASP A 133 -14.53 -8.38 -14.35
C ASP A 133 -14.78 -6.88 -14.61
N ASP A 134 -14.62 -6.03 -13.59
CA ASP A 134 -14.87 -4.60 -13.66
C ASP A 134 -13.60 -3.79 -13.92
N VAL A 135 -13.78 -2.69 -14.67
CA VAL A 135 -12.76 -1.66 -14.89
C VAL A 135 -13.24 -0.37 -14.25
N ILE A 136 -12.58 0.03 -13.17
CA ILE A 136 -12.94 1.19 -12.37
C ILE A 136 -12.05 2.36 -12.80
N GLN A 137 -12.69 3.51 -13.07
CA GLN A 137 -12.00 4.75 -13.42
C GLN A 137 -11.67 5.56 -12.15
N PRO A 138 -10.61 6.37 -12.16
CA PRO A 138 -10.28 7.22 -11.03
C PRO A 138 -11.30 8.36 -10.93
N GLU A 139 -11.57 8.77 -9.69
CA GLU A 139 -12.38 9.95 -9.36
C GLU A 139 -11.52 11.22 -9.31
N PHE A 140 -10.21 11.03 -9.18
CA PHE A 140 -9.22 12.09 -9.14
C PHE A 140 -7.91 11.62 -9.77
N GLU A 141 -7.33 12.50 -10.58
CA GLU A 141 -6.03 12.30 -11.20
C GLU A 141 -5.18 13.56 -10.98
N PHE A 142 -3.90 13.35 -10.70
CA PHE A 142 -2.91 14.40 -10.66
C PHE A 142 -1.63 13.91 -11.32
N ALA A 143 -1.14 14.72 -12.26
CA ALA A 143 0.18 14.61 -12.86
C ALA A 143 0.87 15.97 -12.75
N PRO A 144 2.16 16.03 -12.41
CA PRO A 144 2.90 17.27 -12.49
C PRO A 144 3.05 17.69 -13.96
N GLU A 145 3.18 19.00 -14.21
CA GLU A 145 3.42 19.52 -15.57
C GLU A 145 4.85 19.18 -16.06
N ILE A 146 5.79 19.13 -15.13
CA ILE A 146 7.21 18.86 -15.38
C ILE A 146 7.69 17.78 -14.40
N ALA A 147 8.36 16.78 -14.96
CA ALA A 147 9.01 15.71 -14.24
C ALA A 147 10.36 16.15 -13.65
N GLU A 148 10.74 15.54 -12.54
CA GLU A 148 12.03 15.78 -11.90
C GLU A 148 13.12 14.96 -12.59
N ALA A 149 14.39 15.28 -12.33
CA ALA A 149 15.50 14.43 -12.75
C ALA A 149 15.40 13.06 -12.06
N SER A 150 15.55 11.99 -12.83
CA SER A 150 15.60 10.65 -12.28
C SER A 150 16.97 10.37 -11.66
N GLU A 151 17.08 9.22 -10.98
CA GLU A 151 18.37 8.70 -10.52
C GLU A 151 19.32 8.26 -11.66
N PHE A 152 18.83 8.19 -12.90
CA PHE A 152 19.61 7.82 -14.09
C PHE A 152 20.19 9.04 -14.79
N TRP A 153 19.70 10.24 -14.50
CA TRP A 153 20.13 11.47 -15.15
C TRP A 153 21.68 11.58 -15.18
N PRO A 154 22.28 11.86 -16.36
CA PRO A 154 21.64 12.28 -17.61
C PRO A 154 21.17 11.13 -18.53
N ASP A 155 21.46 9.87 -18.20
CA ASP A 155 21.13 8.72 -19.04
C ASP A 155 19.63 8.36 -18.98
N PRO A 156 19.05 7.83 -20.08
CA PRO A 156 17.66 7.34 -20.09
C PRO A 156 17.38 6.19 -19.09
N PRO A 157 16.19 6.17 -18.43
CA PRO A 157 15.17 7.22 -18.49
C PRO A 157 15.53 8.40 -17.57
N SER A 158 15.75 9.56 -18.18
CA SER A 158 16.41 10.70 -17.52
C SER A 158 15.52 11.45 -16.53
N HIS A 159 14.20 11.27 -16.62
CA HIS A 159 13.22 11.93 -15.77
C HIS A 159 12.29 10.96 -15.03
N ALA A 160 11.77 11.41 -13.89
CA ALA A 160 10.78 10.70 -13.10
C ALA A 160 9.66 11.64 -12.66
N ALA A 161 8.41 11.18 -12.76
CA ALA A 161 7.23 11.92 -12.32
C ALA A 161 6.44 11.12 -11.30
N ARG A 162 5.86 11.82 -10.32
CA ARG A 162 5.01 11.21 -9.30
C ARG A 162 3.56 11.59 -9.52
N LEU A 163 2.79 10.63 -10.00
CA LEU A 163 1.36 10.74 -10.27
C LEU A 163 0.56 10.37 -9.01
N VAL A 164 -0.66 10.89 -8.91
CA VAL A 164 -1.61 10.50 -7.86
C VAL A 164 -2.95 10.18 -8.48
N PHE A 165 -3.49 9.01 -8.14
CA PHE A 165 -4.80 8.56 -8.59
C PHE A 165 -5.66 8.17 -7.39
N LYS A 166 -6.94 8.55 -7.40
CA LYS A 166 -7.91 8.09 -6.40
C LYS A 166 -9.04 7.32 -7.06
N PHE A 167 -9.38 6.16 -6.50
CA PHE A 167 -10.43 5.29 -6.99
C PHE A 167 -11.46 5.03 -5.89
N PRO A 168 -12.75 4.84 -6.22
CA PRO A 168 -13.74 4.43 -5.22
C PRO A 168 -13.31 3.11 -4.58
N THR A 169 -13.53 2.97 -3.27
CA THR A 169 -13.42 1.68 -2.57
C THR A 169 -14.73 0.91 -2.53
N LYS A 170 -15.84 1.57 -2.90
CA LYS A 170 -17.19 0.99 -2.83
C LYS A 170 -17.24 -0.32 -3.63
N ASP A 171 -17.86 -1.34 -3.04
CA ASP A 171 -18.06 -2.66 -3.62
C ASP A 171 -16.77 -3.49 -3.87
N ILE A 172 -15.61 -3.01 -3.39
CA ILE A 172 -14.34 -3.74 -3.42
C ILE A 172 -14.12 -4.44 -2.07
N ASP A 173 -13.92 -5.76 -2.11
CA ASP A 173 -13.45 -6.53 -0.95
C ASP A 173 -12.01 -6.14 -0.60
N LEU A 174 -11.83 -5.60 0.60
CA LEU A 174 -10.53 -5.14 1.12
C LEU A 174 -9.53 -6.28 1.43
N ASN A 175 -9.92 -7.53 1.21
CA ASN A 175 -9.04 -8.70 1.26
C ASN A 175 -8.62 -9.20 -0.13
N ALA A 176 -9.20 -8.64 -1.20
CA ALA A 176 -9.00 -9.11 -2.55
C ALA A 176 -7.66 -8.67 -3.16
N LEU A 177 -7.38 -9.22 -4.34
CA LEU A 177 -6.38 -8.68 -5.26
C LEU A 177 -7.06 -7.63 -6.14
N ILE A 178 -6.47 -6.43 -6.20
CA ILE A 178 -6.79 -5.41 -7.20
C ILE A 178 -5.54 -5.16 -8.06
N MET A 179 -5.74 -4.78 -9.32
CA MET A 179 -4.64 -4.44 -10.22
C MET A 179 -4.75 -3.00 -10.67
N LEU A 180 -3.78 -2.17 -10.30
CA LEU A 180 -3.67 -0.80 -10.78
C LEU A 180 -2.95 -0.81 -12.13
N ALA A 181 -3.62 -0.39 -13.19
CA ALA A 181 -3.01 -0.21 -14.50
C ALA A 181 -2.77 1.27 -14.76
N VAL A 182 -1.51 1.65 -14.94
CA VAL A 182 -1.10 3.01 -15.29
C VAL A 182 -0.90 3.04 -16.79
N VAL A 183 -1.62 3.91 -17.48
CA VAL A 183 -1.71 3.94 -18.94
C VAL A 183 -0.91 5.12 -19.45
N ALA A 184 0.15 4.83 -20.20
CA ALA A 184 0.92 5.86 -20.90
C ALA A 184 0.08 6.48 -22.03
N PRO A 185 0.43 7.69 -22.53
CA PRO A 185 -0.31 8.34 -23.61
C PRO A 185 -0.45 7.51 -24.90
N GLY A 186 0.48 6.57 -25.14
CA GLY A 186 0.42 5.61 -26.25
C GLY A 186 -0.53 4.43 -26.04
N GLY A 187 -1.17 4.31 -24.87
CA GLY A 187 -2.08 3.23 -24.51
C GLY A 187 -1.41 2.02 -23.84
N GLU A 188 -0.09 2.04 -23.69
CA GLU A 188 0.65 0.98 -23.00
C GLU A 188 0.33 0.98 -21.50
N GLU A 189 -0.01 -0.19 -20.96
CA GLU A 189 -0.38 -0.35 -19.55
C GLU A 189 0.78 -0.96 -18.73
N THR A 190 1.14 -0.28 -17.65
CA THR A 190 2.00 -0.85 -16.60
C THR A 190 1.13 -1.25 -15.41
N VAL A 191 1.01 -2.56 -15.17
CA VAL A 191 0.08 -3.11 -14.18
C VAL A 191 0.78 -3.45 -12.86
N PHE A 192 0.23 -3.00 -11.73
CA PHE A 192 0.73 -3.26 -10.38
C PHE A 192 -0.29 -4.07 -9.57
N ASP A 193 0.15 -5.22 -9.06
CA ASP A 193 -0.71 -6.15 -8.32
C ASP A 193 -0.72 -5.82 -6.82
N PHE A 194 -1.87 -5.41 -6.30
CA PHE A 194 -2.07 -5.07 -4.89
C PHE A 194 -2.91 -6.13 -4.18
N PRO A 195 -2.28 -7.14 -3.53
CA PRO A 195 -2.99 -8.05 -2.65
C PRO A 195 -3.36 -7.32 -1.35
N LEU A 196 -4.58 -6.79 -1.27
CA LEU A 196 -5.03 -5.95 -0.15
C LEU A 196 -4.97 -6.69 1.19
N SER A 197 -5.16 -8.01 1.18
CA SER A 197 -4.95 -8.92 2.33
C SER A 197 -3.48 -9.10 2.77
N LYS A 198 -2.56 -8.29 2.25
CA LYS A 198 -1.15 -8.30 2.69
C LYS A 198 -0.61 -6.91 2.97
N ILE A 199 -1.43 -5.88 2.81
CA ILE A 199 -1.06 -4.47 2.99
C ILE A 199 -1.77 -3.96 4.24
N LYS A 200 -1.04 -3.28 5.12
CA LYS A 200 -1.57 -2.70 6.36
C LYS A 200 -2.26 -1.38 6.12
#